data_AF-M0EPX2-F1
#
_entry.id   AF-M0EPX2-F1
#
_cell.length_a   1.000
_cell.length_b   1.000
_cell.length_c   1.000
_cell.angle_alpha   90.00
_cell.angle_beta   90.00
_cell.angle_gamma   90.00
#
_symmetry.space_group_name_H-M   'P 1'
#
loop_
_entity.id
_entity.type
_entity.pdbx_description
1 polymer ?
#
loop_
_entity_poly.entity_id
_entity_poly.type
_entity_poly.pdbx_seq_one_letter_code
_entity_poly.pdbx_strand_id
1 'polypeptide(L)'
;MVSSVPAPSVPLSPVPAVVGSVAGWLWTLALLIFPGLVAAGLCAPFLAASRLRALFGALPPAGRVLPSYLGVAVGLSVPYVAGVGLTVAFAGEAGPAWSEGFLSTALLGGVLVGLVAPAAAVLGLPRLGVDWDLTGYGPSTWLLLGAAALWYAVVAAVPLVALAVGMALPGGY
;
A
#
# COMPACT_ATOMS: atom_id res chain seq x y z
N MET A 1 -52.32 -39.51 18.37
CA MET A 1 -51.04 -39.26 17.69
C MET A 1 -51.33 -38.29 16.55
N VAL A 2 -50.99 -37.00 16.70
CA VAL A 2 -51.19 -35.99 15.66
C VAL A 2 -49.82 -35.68 15.08
N SER A 3 -49.62 -35.99 13.80
CA SER A 3 -48.37 -35.75 13.09
C SER A 3 -48.33 -34.30 12.64
N SER A 4 -47.34 -33.53 13.13
CA SER A 4 -47.11 -32.14 12.73
C SER A 4 -46.36 -32.08 11.40
N VAL A 5 -47.02 -31.57 10.36
CA VAL A 5 -46.42 -31.29 9.05
C VAL A 5 -45.43 -30.12 9.19
N PRO A 6 -44.17 -30.22 8.72
CA PRO A 6 -43.24 -29.10 8.76
C PRO A 6 -43.66 -28.02 7.75
N ALA A 7 -43.65 -26.77 8.18
CA ALA A 7 -43.96 -25.62 7.33
C ALA A 7 -42.91 -25.49 6.21
N PRO A 8 -43.31 -25.06 4.99
CA PRO A 8 -42.38 -24.83 3.90
C PRO A 8 -41.43 -23.68 4.27
N SER A 9 -40.14 -23.98 4.29
CA SER A 9 -39.08 -23.00 4.44
C SER A 9 -39.09 -22.05 3.24
N VAL A 10 -39.48 -20.80 3.46
CA VAL A 10 -39.38 -19.73 2.46
C VAL A 10 -37.91 -19.56 2.08
N PRO A 11 -37.54 -19.66 0.78
CA PRO A 11 -36.16 -19.45 0.37
C PRO A 11 -35.76 -18.01 0.67
N LEU A 12 -34.76 -17.84 1.52
CA LEU A 12 -34.11 -16.54 1.73
C LEU A 12 -33.55 -16.09 0.39
N SER A 13 -34.03 -14.94 -0.11
CA SER A 13 -33.49 -14.32 -1.32
C SER A 13 -31.97 -14.16 -1.15
N PRO A 14 -31.12 -14.60 -2.09
CA PRO A 14 -29.66 -14.52 -1.95
C PRO A 14 -29.14 -13.07 -2.06
N VAL A 15 -30.00 -12.12 -2.42
CA VAL A 15 -29.64 -10.72 -2.68
C VAL A 15 -28.93 -10.03 -1.51
N PRO A 16 -29.39 -10.13 -0.23
CA PRO A 16 -28.70 -9.49 0.89
C PRO A 16 -27.29 -10.06 1.13
N ALA A 17 -27.09 -11.36 0.91
CA ALA A 17 -25.79 -12.00 1.06
C ALA A 17 -24.81 -11.55 -0.03
N VAL A 18 -25.28 -11.45 -1.28
CA VAL A 18 -24.47 -10.92 -2.40
C VAL A 18 -24.10 -9.46 -2.16
N VAL A 19 -25.04 -8.63 -1.72
CA VAL A 19 -24.78 -7.21 -1.39
C VAL A 19 -23.75 -7.09 -0.26
N GLY A 20 -23.89 -7.89 0.81
CA GLY A 20 -22.92 -7.91 1.90
C GLY A 20 -21.52 -8.34 1.44
N SER A 21 -21.43 -9.35 0.57
CA SER A 21 -20.17 -9.79 0.00
C SER A 21 -19.51 -8.72 -0.88
N VAL A 22 -20.28 -8.10 -1.77
CA VAL A 22 -19.79 -7.00 -2.62
C VAL A 22 -19.33 -5.82 -1.78
N ALA A 23 -20.10 -5.42 -0.76
CA ALA A 23 -19.72 -4.36 0.16
C ALA A 23 -18.42 -4.69 0.91
N GLY A 24 -18.26 -5.94 1.35
CA GLY A 24 -17.02 -6.42 1.96
C GLY A 24 -15.81 -6.29 1.03
N TRP A 25 -15.93 -6.73 -0.22
CA TRP A 25 -14.87 -6.60 -1.22
C TRP A 25 -14.52 -5.14 -1.54
N LEU A 26 -15.53 -4.28 -1.67
CA LEU A 26 -15.32 -2.84 -1.88
C LEU A 26 -14.58 -2.22 -0.69
N TRP A 27 -14.92 -2.62 0.53
CA TRP A 27 -14.22 -2.17 1.73
C TRP A 27 -12.76 -2.62 1.75
N THR A 28 -12.48 -3.89 1.41
CA THR A 28 -11.11 -4.41 1.30
C THR A 28 -10.30 -3.65 0.26
N LEU A 29 -10.89 -3.39 -0.92
CA LEU A 29 -10.23 -2.60 -1.97
C LEU A 29 -9.98 -1.16 -1.51
N ALA A 30 -10.93 -0.54 -0.81
CA ALA A 30 -10.76 0.79 -0.26
C ALA A 30 -9.58 0.84 0.73
N LEU A 31 -9.50 -0.11 1.66
CA LEU A 31 -8.39 -0.21 2.63
C LEU A 31 -7.02 -0.47 1.96
N LEU A 32 -7.00 -1.21 0.85
CA LEU A 32 -5.76 -1.46 0.10
C LEU A 32 -5.29 -0.23 -0.67
N ILE A 33 -6.22 0.50 -1.29
CA ILE A 33 -5.91 1.62 -2.19
C ILE A 33 -5.67 2.92 -1.40
N PHE A 34 -6.42 3.13 -0.32
CA PHE A 34 -6.44 4.38 0.43
C PHE A 34 -5.07 4.84 0.94
N PRO A 35 -4.23 3.98 1.56
CA PRO A 35 -2.91 4.39 2.03
C PRO A 35 -2.03 4.90 0.89
N GLY A 36 -2.06 4.21 -0.25
CA GLY A 36 -1.33 4.60 -1.46
C GLY A 36 -1.81 5.94 -2.02
N LEU A 37 -3.12 6.21 -2.00
CA LEU A 37 -3.66 7.50 -2.46
C LEU A 37 -3.30 8.66 -1.53
N VAL A 38 -3.35 8.46 -0.22
CA VAL A 38 -2.94 9.49 0.75
C VAL A 38 -1.45 9.79 0.59
N ALA A 39 -0.62 8.75 0.48
CA ALA A 39 0.80 8.91 0.24
C ALA A 39 1.08 9.60 -1.11
N ALA A 40 0.31 9.27 -2.17
CA ALA A 40 0.39 9.97 -3.46
C ALA A 40 0.06 11.46 -3.32
N GLY A 41 -0.99 11.83 -2.58
CA GLY A 41 -1.32 13.23 -2.33
C GLY A 41 -0.18 13.98 -1.64
N LEU A 42 0.41 13.38 -0.61
CA LEU A 42 1.51 13.96 0.18
C LEU A 42 2.86 13.96 -0.56
N CYS A 43 3.03 13.09 -1.56
CA CYS A 43 4.23 13.02 -2.41
C CYS A 43 4.08 13.77 -3.75
N ALA A 44 2.89 14.29 -4.05
CA ALA A 44 2.61 15.06 -5.26
C ALA A 44 3.61 16.20 -5.56
N PRO A 45 4.15 16.98 -4.59
CA PRO A 45 5.09 18.04 -4.91
C PRO A 45 6.36 17.55 -5.64
N PHE A 46 6.77 16.29 -5.47
CA PHE A 46 7.90 15.72 -6.21
C PHE A 46 7.65 15.63 -7.72
N LEU A 47 6.38 15.58 -8.16
CA LEU A 47 6.02 15.60 -9.59
C LEU A 47 6.36 16.93 -10.29
N ALA A 48 6.71 17.98 -9.55
CA ALA A 48 7.28 19.19 -10.14
C ALA A 48 8.56 18.86 -10.95
N ALA A 49 9.34 17.88 -10.49
CA ALA A 49 10.55 17.44 -11.16
C ALA A 49 10.22 16.76 -12.50
N SER A 50 10.79 17.30 -13.60
CA SER A 50 10.61 16.75 -14.95
C SER A 50 11.08 15.30 -15.06
N ARG A 51 12.14 14.92 -14.33
CA ARG A 51 12.68 13.55 -14.32
C ARG A 51 11.69 12.53 -13.76
N LEU A 52 11.00 12.86 -12.66
CA LEU A 52 9.99 11.96 -12.10
C LEU A 52 8.77 11.86 -13.02
N ARG A 53 8.38 12.96 -13.67
CA ARG A 53 7.35 12.90 -14.71
C ARG A 53 7.78 12.05 -15.91
N ALA A 54 9.06 12.09 -16.29
CA ALA A 54 9.59 11.23 -17.34
C ALA A 54 9.56 9.75 -16.93
N LEU A 55 9.96 9.42 -15.71
CA LEU A 55 9.81 8.07 -15.14
C LEU A 55 8.36 7.57 -15.26
N PHE A 56 7.40 8.31 -14.71
CA PHE A 56 5.99 7.89 -14.74
C PHE A 56 5.39 7.92 -16.15
N GLY A 57 5.89 8.79 -17.04
CA GLY A 57 5.50 8.83 -18.44
C GLY A 57 6.04 7.64 -19.25
N ALA A 58 7.18 7.08 -18.87
CA ALA A 58 7.75 5.88 -19.50
C ALA A 58 7.08 4.58 -19.01
N LEU A 59 6.46 4.59 -17.84
CA LEU A 59 5.75 3.44 -17.29
C LEU A 59 4.38 3.23 -17.97
N PRO A 60 3.94 1.96 -18.16
CA PRO A 60 2.60 1.66 -18.64
C PRO A 60 1.53 2.14 -17.63
N PRO A 61 0.46 2.83 -18.06
CA PRO A 61 0.13 3.24 -19.44
C PRO A 61 0.98 4.43 -19.94
N ALA A 62 1.76 4.19 -21.00
CA ALA A 62 2.77 5.12 -21.50
C ALA A 62 2.18 6.48 -21.88
N GLY A 63 2.93 7.55 -21.57
CA GLY A 63 2.52 8.94 -21.78
C GLY A 63 1.48 9.46 -20.79
N ARG A 64 0.95 8.63 -19.87
CA ARG A 64 -0.03 9.04 -18.86
C ARG A 64 0.58 9.05 -17.46
N VAL A 65 1.17 10.18 -17.10
CA VAL A 65 1.85 10.38 -15.80
C VAL A 65 0.93 10.07 -14.61
N LEU A 66 -0.30 10.58 -14.60
CA LEU A 66 -1.20 10.45 -13.45
C LEU A 66 -1.57 8.99 -13.12
N PRO A 67 -2.09 8.16 -14.04
CA PRO A 67 -2.41 6.77 -13.72
C PRO A 67 -1.17 5.94 -13.39
N SER A 68 -0.04 6.16 -14.06
CA SER A 68 1.22 5.47 -13.71
C SER A 68 1.70 5.87 -12.31
N TYR A 69 1.61 7.15 -11.97
CA TYR A 69 1.93 7.66 -10.64
C TYR A 69 1.06 7.04 -9.55
N LEU A 70 -0.27 7.04 -9.74
CA LEU A 70 -1.21 6.45 -8.78
C LEU A 70 -1.02 4.93 -8.67
N GLY A 71 -0.80 4.25 -9.79
CA GLY A 71 -0.54 2.81 -9.82
C GLY A 71 0.72 2.43 -9.05
N VAL A 72 1.82 3.19 -9.26
CA VAL A 72 3.06 3.01 -8.49
C VAL A 72 2.84 3.35 -7.02
N ALA A 73 2.16 4.46 -6.71
CA ALA A 73 1.90 4.85 -5.33
C ALA A 73 1.05 3.80 -4.59
N VAL A 74 0.05 3.19 -5.23
CA VAL A 74 -0.69 2.07 -4.64
C VAL A 74 0.21 0.84 -4.51
N GLY A 75 0.99 0.51 -5.54
CA GLY A 75 1.95 -0.60 -5.53
C GLY A 75 2.97 -0.50 -4.40
N LEU A 76 3.50 0.69 -4.12
CA LEU A 76 4.45 0.92 -3.03
C LEU A 76 3.82 0.77 -1.64
N SER A 77 2.49 0.85 -1.53
CA SER A 77 1.78 0.62 -0.26
C SER A 77 1.57 -0.86 0.07
N VAL A 78 1.68 -1.75 -0.92
CA VAL A 78 1.50 -3.20 -0.77
C VAL A 78 2.33 -3.81 0.36
N PRO A 79 3.65 -3.58 0.49
CA PRO A 79 4.43 -4.16 1.59
C PRO A 79 3.92 -3.74 2.98
N TYR A 80 3.40 -2.51 3.12
CA TYR A 80 2.84 -2.03 4.39
C TYR A 80 1.51 -2.70 4.71
N VAL A 81 0.59 -2.77 3.74
CA VAL A 81 -0.70 -3.43 3.92
C VAL A 81 -0.52 -4.93 4.17
N ALA A 82 0.43 -5.57 3.46
CA ALA A 82 0.78 -6.96 3.67
C ALA A 82 1.33 -7.19 5.09
N GLY A 83 2.27 -6.37 5.56
CA GLY A 83 2.81 -6.51 6.92
C GLY A 83 1.78 -6.28 8.03
N VAL A 84 0.85 -5.33 7.84
CA VAL A 84 -0.31 -5.17 8.75
C VAL A 84 -1.19 -6.42 8.74
N GLY A 85 -1.55 -6.93 7.56
CA GLY A 85 -2.36 -8.14 7.44
C GLY A 85 -1.70 -9.37 8.07
N LEU A 86 -0.39 -9.54 7.87
CA LEU A 86 0.39 -10.60 8.50
C LEU A 86 0.42 -10.45 10.03
N THR A 87 0.61 -9.23 10.53
CA THR A 87 0.58 -8.96 11.97
C THR A 87 -0.77 -9.36 12.56
N VAL A 88 -1.87 -8.89 11.96
CA VAL A 88 -3.23 -9.20 12.45
C VAL A 88 -3.56 -10.69 12.34
N ALA A 89 -3.05 -11.39 11.32
CA ALA A 89 -3.35 -12.81 11.10
C ALA A 89 -2.55 -13.76 12.01
N PHE A 90 -1.34 -13.37 12.42
CA PHE A 90 -0.40 -14.26 13.11
C PHE A 90 0.00 -13.80 14.50
N ALA A 91 -0.07 -12.51 14.82
CA ALA A 91 0.05 -12.05 16.19
C ALA A 91 -1.26 -12.41 16.92
N GLY A 92 -1.15 -12.84 18.17
CA GLY A 92 -2.31 -13.17 19.01
C GLY A 92 -3.14 -11.93 19.37
N GLU A 93 -3.58 -11.86 20.63
CA GLU A 93 -4.31 -10.71 21.16
C GLU A 93 -3.61 -9.37 20.86
N ALA A 94 -4.42 -8.33 20.61
CA ALA A 94 -3.92 -6.98 20.39
C ALA A 94 -3.13 -6.50 21.63
N GLY A 95 -2.00 -5.83 21.39
CA GLY A 95 -1.09 -5.39 22.44
C GLY A 95 0.37 -5.41 21.99
N PRO A 96 1.34 -5.83 22.83
CA PRO A 96 2.77 -5.77 22.53
C PRO A 96 3.17 -6.48 21.23
N ALA A 97 2.54 -7.62 20.91
CA ALA A 97 2.84 -8.37 19.69
C ALA A 97 2.44 -7.61 18.42
N TRP A 98 1.32 -6.88 18.45
CA TRP A 98 0.91 -6.02 17.33
C TRP A 98 1.82 -4.80 17.20
N SER A 99 2.26 -4.23 18.33
CA SER A 99 3.24 -3.13 18.35
C SER A 99 4.53 -3.51 17.62
N GLU A 100 5.11 -4.67 17.98
CA GLU A 100 6.32 -5.19 17.33
C GLU A 100 6.08 -5.45 15.84
N GLY A 101 4.96 -6.07 15.47
CA GLY A 101 4.62 -6.36 14.08
C GLY A 101 4.48 -5.10 13.22
N PHE A 102 3.83 -4.05 13.73
CA PHE A 102 3.70 -2.78 13.03
C PHE A 102 5.05 -2.04 12.90
N LEU A 103 5.90 -2.10 13.94
CA LEU A 103 7.23 -1.49 13.87
C LEU A 103 8.14 -2.23 12.86
N SER A 104 8.11 -3.56 12.87
CA SER A 104 8.81 -4.39 11.88
C SER A 104 8.32 -4.12 10.45
N THR A 105 7.00 -4.00 10.28
CA THR A 105 6.39 -3.64 8.99
C THR A 105 6.84 -2.26 8.52
N ALA A 106 6.87 -1.26 9.41
CA ALA A 106 7.33 0.09 9.09
C ALA A 106 8.80 0.09 8.64
N LEU A 107 9.66 -0.66 9.32
CA LEU A 107 11.09 -0.79 9.00
C LEU A 107 11.31 -1.51 7.65
N LEU A 108 10.73 -2.70 7.48
CA LEU A 108 10.89 -3.49 6.26
C LEU A 108 10.26 -2.80 5.04
N GLY A 109 9.04 -2.27 5.20
CA GLY A 109 8.39 -1.47 4.17
C GLY A 109 9.24 -0.24 3.81
N GLY A 110 9.82 0.41 4.81
CA GLY A 110 10.72 1.54 4.62
C GLY A 110 11.97 1.20 3.82
N VAL A 111 12.60 0.05 4.07
CA VAL A 111 13.75 -0.42 3.28
C VAL A 111 13.33 -0.78 1.86
N LEU A 112 12.24 -1.52 1.68
CA LEU A 112 11.73 -1.91 0.36
C LEU A 112 11.39 -0.68 -0.49
N VAL A 113 10.68 0.29 0.07
CA VAL A 113 10.29 1.48 -0.67
C VAL A 113 11.44 2.47 -0.79
N GLY A 114 12.13 2.80 0.29
CA GLY A 114 13.17 3.83 0.31
C GLY A 114 14.46 3.46 -0.41
N LEU A 115 14.76 2.17 -0.58
CA LEU A 115 15.99 1.69 -1.20
C LEU A 115 15.75 0.80 -2.42
N VAL A 116 14.92 -0.24 -2.27
CA VAL A 116 14.73 -1.24 -3.33
C VAL A 116 13.96 -0.65 -4.51
N ALA A 117 12.94 0.19 -4.27
CA ALA A 117 12.19 0.81 -5.37
C ALA A 117 13.04 1.79 -6.22
N PRO A 118 13.85 2.71 -5.63
CA PRO A 118 14.82 3.50 -6.40
C PRO A 118 15.80 2.63 -7.19
N ALA A 119 16.33 1.57 -6.57
CA ALA A 119 17.24 0.66 -7.25
C ALA A 119 16.57 -0.06 -8.42
N ALA A 120 15.32 -0.51 -8.26
CA ALA A 120 14.54 -1.12 -9.33
C ALA A 120 14.25 -0.12 -10.47
N ALA A 121 13.98 1.15 -10.15
CA ALA A 121 13.74 2.18 -11.16
C ALA A 121 15.00 2.52 -11.97
N VAL A 122 16.16 2.58 -11.33
CA VAL A 122 17.44 2.94 -11.98
C VAL A 122 18.09 1.73 -12.68
N LEU A 123 18.05 0.57 -12.05
CA LEU A 123 18.78 -0.61 -12.52
C LEU A 123 17.87 -1.64 -13.21
N GLY A 124 16.61 -1.74 -12.79
CA GLY A 124 15.66 -2.71 -13.32
C GLY A 124 15.00 -2.25 -14.61
N LEU A 125 14.39 -1.06 -14.61
CA LEU A 125 13.65 -0.55 -15.76
C LEU A 125 14.47 -0.47 -17.06
N PRO A 126 15.74 -0.01 -17.07
CA PRO A 126 16.52 0.04 -18.31
C PRO A 126 16.81 -1.36 -18.87
N ARG A 127 16.97 -2.36 -18.00
CA ARG A 127 17.16 -3.77 -18.42
C ARG A 127 15.89 -4.38 -19.00
N LEU A 128 14.73 -3.81 -18.70
CA LEU A 128 13.43 -4.17 -19.27
C LEU A 128 13.09 -3.32 -20.51
N GLY A 129 14.04 -2.53 -21.02
CA GLY A 129 13.85 -1.68 -22.20
C GLY A 129 13.11 -0.36 -21.93
N VAL A 130 12.90 0.00 -20.66
CA VAL A 130 12.26 1.25 -20.25
C VAL A 130 13.34 2.23 -19.83
N ASP A 131 13.85 3.00 -20.79
CA ASP A 131 14.78 4.10 -20.53
C ASP A 131 14.02 5.41 -20.30
N TRP A 132 14.18 6.00 -19.12
CA TRP A 132 13.41 7.17 -18.69
C TRP A 132 14.29 8.35 -18.25
N ASP A 133 15.58 8.14 -18.01
CA ASP A 133 16.51 9.18 -17.60
C ASP A 133 17.53 9.52 -18.70
N LEU A 134 17.25 10.61 -19.43
CA LEU A 134 18.13 11.15 -20.47
C LEU A 134 19.48 11.66 -19.94
N THR A 135 19.66 11.75 -18.61
CA THR A 135 20.92 12.20 -18.00
C THR A 135 21.86 11.06 -17.59
N GLY A 136 21.48 9.82 -17.88
CA GLY A 136 22.34 8.65 -17.68
C GLY A 136 22.41 8.17 -16.23
N TYR A 137 21.35 8.35 -15.44
CA TYR A 137 21.22 7.78 -14.09
C TYR A 137 22.30 8.24 -13.09
N GLY A 138 22.72 9.50 -13.22
CA GLY A 138 23.76 10.10 -12.37
C GLY A 138 23.35 10.27 -10.90
N PRO A 139 24.27 10.74 -10.03
CA PRO A 139 24.03 10.90 -8.60
C PRO A 139 22.80 11.76 -8.25
N SER A 140 22.49 12.77 -9.07
CA SER A 140 21.31 13.62 -8.88
C SER A 140 19.99 12.85 -9.07
N THR A 141 19.96 11.87 -9.97
CA THR A 141 18.80 11.00 -10.17
C THR A 141 18.60 10.08 -8.97
N TRP A 142 19.68 9.52 -8.43
CA TRP A 142 19.65 8.74 -7.20
C TRP A 142 19.18 9.55 -6.00
N LEU A 143 19.68 10.78 -5.83
CA LEU A 143 19.24 11.67 -4.76
C LEU A 143 17.76 12.02 -4.88
N LEU A 144 17.28 12.34 -6.09
CA LEU A 144 15.88 12.66 -6.33
C LEU A 144 14.96 11.47 -6.03
N LEU A 145 15.28 10.29 -6.57
CA LEU A 145 14.50 9.08 -6.33
C LEU A 145 14.55 8.64 -4.88
N GLY A 146 15.73 8.64 -4.29
CA GLY A 146 15.94 8.31 -2.89
C GLY A 146 15.16 9.25 -1.97
N ALA A 147 15.21 10.57 -2.21
CA ALA A 147 14.43 11.53 -1.43
C ALA A 147 12.92 11.33 -1.59
N ALA A 148 12.42 11.15 -2.81
CA ALA A 148 11.00 10.94 -3.07
C ALA A 148 10.51 9.62 -2.45
N ALA A 149 11.28 8.54 -2.61
CA ALA A 149 10.94 7.22 -2.08
C ALA A 149 11.04 7.16 -0.55
N LEU A 150 12.07 7.80 0.03
CA LEU A 150 12.20 7.91 1.48
C LEU A 150 11.06 8.74 2.07
N TRP A 151 10.69 9.86 1.43
CA TRP A 151 9.54 10.66 1.87
C TRP A 151 8.25 9.85 1.84
N TYR A 152 8.00 9.12 0.74
CA TYR A 152 6.87 8.20 0.66
C TYR A 152 6.91 7.19 1.80
N ALA A 153 8.07 6.56 2.04
CA ALA A 153 8.24 5.56 3.09
C ALA A 153 7.94 6.12 4.48
N VAL A 154 8.37 7.35 4.77
CA VAL A 154 8.04 8.06 6.01
C VAL A 154 6.54 8.27 6.13
N VAL A 155 5.89 8.81 5.10
CA VAL A 155 4.44 9.05 5.10
C VAL A 155 3.66 7.75 5.36
N ALA A 156 4.08 6.63 4.76
CA ALA A 156 3.45 5.33 4.97
C ALA A 156 3.76 4.72 6.35
N ALA A 157 4.96 4.95 6.89
CA ALA A 157 5.40 4.39 8.17
C ALA A 157 4.82 5.12 9.39
N VAL A 158 4.64 6.44 9.33
CA VAL A 158 4.12 7.27 10.44
C VAL A 158 2.86 6.70 11.11
N PRO A 159 1.78 6.34 10.38
CA PRO A 159 0.59 5.79 11.03
C PRO A 159 0.87 4.45 11.73
N LEU A 160 1.74 3.59 11.17
CA LEU A 160 2.10 2.31 11.77
C LEU A 160 2.90 2.50 13.06
N VAL A 161 3.86 3.43 13.06
CA VAL A 161 4.64 3.77 14.25
C VAL A 161 3.75 4.38 15.32
N ALA A 162 2.81 5.25 14.96
CA ALA A 162 1.84 5.82 15.90
C ALA A 162 0.96 4.73 16.54
N LEU A 163 0.46 3.79 15.74
CA LEU A 163 -0.30 2.63 16.24
C LEU A 163 0.57 1.75 17.16
N ALA A 164 1.80 1.46 16.75
CA ALA A 164 2.72 0.66 17.55
C ALA A 164 2.98 1.27 18.93
N VAL A 165 3.23 2.59 18.97
CA VAL A 165 3.44 3.32 20.23
C VAL A 165 2.19 3.29 21.09
N GLY A 166 1.00 3.53 20.51
CA GLY A 166 -0.27 3.47 21.24
C GLY A 166 -0.52 2.12 21.90
N MET A 167 -0.23 1.03 21.19
CA MET A 167 -0.36 -0.35 21.70
C MET A 167 0.68 -0.72 22.76
N ALA A 168 1.79 0.02 22.85
CA ALA A 168 2.85 -0.22 23.82
C ALA A 168 2.63 0.52 25.16
N LEU A 169 1.71 1.50 25.21
CA LEU A 169 1.43 2.28 26.41
C LEU A 169 0.55 1.51 27.41
N PRO A 170 0.63 1.81 28.72
CA PRO A 170 -0.23 1.19 29.73
C PRO A 170 -1.70 1.49 29.42
N GLY A 171 -2.50 0.46 29.17
CA GLY A 171 -3.89 0.57 28.70
C GLY A 171 -4.08 0.35 27.20
N GLY A 172 -3.03 -0.02 26.45
CA GLY A 172 -3.09 -0.45 25.05
C GLY A 172 -3.70 -1.84 24.89
N TYR A 173 -5.01 -1.95 25.11
CA TYR A 173 -5.88 -3.08 24.78
C TYR A 173 -7.34 -2.60 24.70
#